data_AF-A0A534X6F0-F1
#
_entry.id   AF-A0A534X6F0-F1
#
_cell.length_a   1.000
_cell.length_b   1.000
_cell.length_c   1.000
_cell.angle_alpha   90.00
_cell.angle_beta   90.00
_cell.angle_gamma   90.00
#
_symmetry.space_group_name_H-M   'P 1'
#
loop_
_entity.id
_entity.type
_entity.pdbx_description
1 polymer ?
#
loop_
_entity_poly.entity_id
_entity_poly.type
_entity_poly.pdbx_seq_one_letter_code
_entity_poly.pdbx_strand_id
1 'polypeptide(L)'
;MSVDIGREAEELSRYYSELGRRLAQSGVRNIAELISTYEQLRRALDAVSRQEIGWAAEQAQRLVERLVQMDTNLQTLRRLKEMLARVPTAVQPAPGG
;
A
#
# COMPACT_ATOMS: atom_id res chain seq x y z
N MET A 1 -14.24 55.31 -9.86
CA MET A 1 -13.47 54.46 -10.79
C MET A 1 -14.39 53.36 -11.28
N SER A 2 -15.01 53.54 -12.44
CA SER A 2 -15.65 52.42 -13.13
C SER A 2 -14.51 51.56 -13.66
N VAL A 3 -14.30 50.42 -13.01
CA VAL A 3 -13.50 49.36 -13.61
C VAL A 3 -14.07 49.12 -15.00
N ASP A 4 -13.23 49.28 -16.02
CA ASP A 4 -13.63 49.15 -17.41
C ASP A 4 -13.79 47.66 -17.70
N ILE A 5 -14.96 47.11 -17.36
CA ILE A 5 -15.28 45.67 -17.42
C ILE A 5 -14.91 45.07 -18.78
N GLY A 6 -15.02 45.86 -19.86
CA GLY A 6 -14.60 45.43 -21.20
C GLY A 6 -13.09 45.17 -21.30
N ARG A 7 -12.27 46.04 -20.67
CA ARG A 7 -10.82 45.87 -20.62
C ARG A 7 -10.41 44.64 -19.81
N GLU A 8 -11.03 44.43 -18.65
CA GLU A 8 -10.75 43.24 -17.83
C GLU A 8 -11.17 41.94 -18.54
N ALA A 9 -12.30 41.95 -19.25
CA ALA A 9 -12.74 40.82 -20.05
C ALA A 9 -11.79 40.51 -21.22
N GLU A 10 -11.25 41.54 -21.88
CA GLU A 10 -10.22 41.37 -22.91
C GLU A 10 -8.91 40.80 -22.35
N GLU A 11 -8.46 41.29 -21.21
CA GLU A 11 -7.25 40.80 -20.54
C GLU A 11 -7.39 39.31 -20.17
N LEU A 12 -8.56 38.92 -19.62
CA LEU A 12 -8.89 37.52 -19.33
C LEU A 12 -8.93 36.65 -20.59
N SER A 13 -9.53 37.15 -21.67
CA SER A 13 -9.61 36.42 -22.95
C SER A 13 -8.23 36.18 -23.57
N ARG A 14 -7.36 37.19 -23.55
CA ARG A 14 -5.96 37.07 -24.01
C ARG A 14 -5.19 36.07 -23.15
N TYR A 15 -5.35 36.14 -21.84
CA TYR A 15 -4.72 35.20 -20.91
C TYR A 15 -5.16 33.76 -21.17
N TYR A 16 -6.46 33.52 -21.33
CA TYR A 16 -7.01 32.18 -21.60
C TYR A 16 -6.50 31.61 -22.93
N SER A 17 -6.40 32.46 -23.96
CA SER A 17 -5.86 32.07 -25.28
C SER A 17 -4.39 31.68 -25.21
N GLU A 18 -3.59 32.41 -24.46
CA GLU A 18 -2.17 32.08 -24.26
C GLU A 18 -2.01 30.79 -23.44
N LEU A 19 -2.86 30.58 -22.44
CA LEU A 19 -2.90 29.33 -21.67
C LEU A 19 -3.24 28.13 -22.58
N GLY A 20 -4.24 28.28 -23.45
CA GLY A 20 -4.58 27.27 -24.47
C GLY A 20 -3.42 26.97 -25.42
N ARG A 21 -2.71 28.01 -25.90
CA ARG A 21 -1.53 27.83 -26.76
C ARG A 21 -0.41 27.07 -26.03
N ARG A 22 -0.11 27.42 -24.79
CA ARG A 22 0.91 26.74 -23.98
C ARG A 22 0.55 25.29 -23.69
N LEU A 23 -0.72 25.00 -23.42
CA LEU A 23 -1.22 23.63 -23.26
C LEU A 23 -1.09 22.81 -24.55
N ALA A 24 -1.40 23.42 -25.70
CA ALA A 24 -1.27 22.74 -26.99
C ALA A 24 0.20 22.37 -27.29
N GLN A 25 1.17 23.18 -26.86
CA GLN A 25 2.60 22.86 -26.96
C GLN A 25 3.00 21.63 -26.13
N SER A 26 2.28 21.36 -25.03
CA SER A 26 2.46 20.15 -24.22
C SER A 26 1.58 18.97 -24.69
N GLY A 27 0.93 19.08 -25.85
CA GLY A 27 0.06 18.04 -26.41
C GLY A 27 -1.35 17.99 -25.84
N VAL A 28 -1.75 18.98 -25.03
CA VAL A 28 -3.09 19.04 -24.42
C VAL A 28 -3.91 20.13 -25.11
N ARG A 29 -5.07 19.82 -25.69
CA ARG A 29 -5.78 20.76 -26.58
C ARG A 29 -6.44 21.91 -25.84
N ASN A 30 -6.85 21.70 -24.59
CA ASN A 30 -7.45 22.73 -23.75
C ASN A 30 -7.42 22.36 -22.25
N ILE A 31 -7.79 23.33 -21.41
CA ILE A 31 -7.81 23.17 -19.95
C ILE A 31 -8.80 22.09 -19.49
N ALA A 32 -9.95 21.94 -20.17
CA ALA A 32 -10.93 20.93 -19.79
C ALA A 32 -10.40 19.50 -20.02
N GLU A 33 -9.66 19.28 -21.11
CA GLU A 33 -8.96 18.02 -21.38
C GLU A 33 -7.87 17.74 -20.34
N LEU A 34 -7.13 18.77 -19.92
CA LEU A 34 -6.15 18.63 -18.84
C LEU A 34 -6.81 18.14 -17.53
N ILE A 35 -7.90 18.79 -17.13
CA ILE A 35 -8.63 18.44 -15.90
C ILE A 35 -9.18 17.02 -15.98
N SER A 36 -9.78 16.65 -17.11
CA SER A 36 -10.27 15.29 -17.35
C SER A 36 -9.14 14.26 -17.23
N THR A 37 -7.98 14.54 -17.82
CA THR A 37 -6.81 13.65 -17.77
C THR A 37 -6.29 13.49 -16.34
N TYR A 38 -6.24 14.59 -15.58
CA TYR A 38 -5.87 14.57 -14.16
C TYR A 38 -6.82 13.70 -13.33
N GLU A 39 -8.13 13.86 -13.52
CA GLU A 39 -9.14 13.05 -12.81
C GLU A 39 -9.05 11.56 -13.16
N GLN A 40 -8.78 11.22 -14.43
CA GLN A 40 -8.56 9.84 -14.83
C GLN A 40 -7.30 9.24 -14.19
N LEU A 41 -6.19 10.00 -14.18
CA LEU A 41 -4.94 9.58 -13.54
C LEU A 41 -5.15 9.36 -12.04
N ARG A 42 -5.85 10.27 -11.37
CA ARG A 42 -6.19 10.17 -9.94
C ARG A 42 -7.00 8.91 -9.64
N ARG A 43 -8.03 8.61 -10.44
CA ARG A 43 -8.84 7.38 -10.27
C ARG A 43 -8.04 6.11 -10.51
N ALA A 44 -7.19 6.10 -11.54
CA ALA A 44 -6.31 4.97 -11.82
C ALA A 44 -5.32 4.74 -10.66
N LEU A 45 -4.74 5.82 -10.13
CA LEU A 45 -3.85 5.76 -8.97
C LEU A 45 -4.57 5.28 -7.71
N ASP A 46 -5.79 5.76 -7.45
CA ASP A 46 -6.61 5.29 -6.32
C ASP A 46 -6.95 3.79 -6.45
N ALA A 47 -7.24 3.31 -7.66
CA ALA A 47 -7.51 1.90 -7.92
C ALA A 47 -6.27 1.03 -7.69
N VAL A 48 -5.12 1.45 -8.24
CA VAL A 48 -3.83 0.78 -8.04
C VAL A 48 -3.45 0.78 -6.56
N SER A 49 -3.53 1.92 -5.88
CA SER A 49 -3.21 2.04 -4.46
C SER A 49 -4.08 1.12 -3.59
N ARG A 50 -5.39 1.07 -3.84
CA ARG A 50 -6.29 0.15 -3.12
C ARG A 50 -5.95 -1.32 -3.39
N GLN A 51 -5.61 -1.67 -4.63
CA GLN A 51 -5.26 -3.03 -5.01
C GLN A 51 -3.92 -3.45 -4.39
N GLU A 52 -2.89 -2.61 -4.48
CA GLU A 52 -1.54 -2.90 -3.98
C GLU A 52 -1.50 -2.92 -2.45
N ILE A 53 -2.14 -1.95 -1.78
CA ILE A 53 -2.24 -1.92 -0.32
C ILE A 53 -3.08 -3.09 0.17
N GLY A 54 -4.19 -3.41 -0.50
CA GLY A 54 -5.02 -4.57 -0.18
C GLY A 54 -4.24 -5.88 -0.29
N TRP A 55 -3.55 -6.08 -1.42
CA TRP A 55 -2.70 -7.25 -1.61
C TRP A 55 -1.58 -7.33 -0.57
N ALA A 56 -0.88 -6.23 -0.28
CA ALA A 56 0.18 -6.19 0.70
C ALA A 56 -0.33 -6.50 2.12
N ALA A 57 -1.50 -5.97 2.49
CA ALA A 57 -2.15 -6.25 3.76
C ALA A 57 -2.50 -7.73 3.90
N GLU A 58 -3.03 -8.36 2.84
CA GLU A 58 -3.30 -9.80 2.85
C GLU A 58 -2.02 -10.64 2.98
N GLN A 59 -0.92 -10.27 2.30
CA GLN A 59 0.36 -10.98 2.45
C GLN A 59 0.90 -10.86 3.87
N ALA A 60 0.81 -9.66 4.47
CA ALA A 60 1.22 -9.43 5.84
C ALA A 60 0.39 -10.27 6.82
N GLN A 61 -0.93 -10.32 6.62
CA GLN A 61 -1.83 -11.14 7.44
C GLN A 61 -1.49 -12.64 7.36
N ARG A 62 -1.28 -13.17 6.14
CA ARG A 62 -0.83 -14.56 5.94
C ARG A 62 0.51 -14.85 6.62
N LEU A 63 1.43 -13.88 6.61
CA LEU A 63 2.71 -14.02 7.28
C LEU A 63 2.56 -14.06 8.80
N VAL A 64 1.72 -13.20 9.37
CA VAL A 64 1.41 -13.19 10.81
C VAL A 64 0.83 -14.53 11.24
N GLU A 65 -0.15 -15.08 10.51
CA GLU A 65 -0.76 -16.38 10.80
C GLU A 65 0.28 -17.52 10.82
N ARG A 66 1.19 -17.53 9.84
CA ARG A 66 2.29 -18.50 9.79
C ARG A 66 3.24 -18.36 10.99
N LEU A 67 3.60 -17.14 11.36
CA LEU A 67 4.48 -16.89 12.51
C LEU A 67 3.83 -17.35 13.83
N VAL A 68 2.54 -17.11 14.01
CA VAL A 68 1.78 -17.59 15.18
C VAL A 68 1.75 -19.11 15.24
N GLN A 69 1.54 -19.78 14.09
CA GLN A 69 1.59 -21.24 14.02
C GLN A 69 2.99 -21.77 14.36
N MET A 70 4.04 -21.13 13.87
CA MET A 70 5.43 -21.51 14.17
C MET A 70 5.75 -21.36 15.66
N ASP A 71 5.30 -20.28 16.30
CA ASP A 71 5.48 -20.10 17.74
C ASP A 71 4.78 -21.22 18.53
N THR A 72 3.54 -21.55 18.18
CA THR A 72 2.78 -22.65 18.80
C THR A 72 3.50 -24.00 18.66
N ASN A 73 4.05 -24.28 17.48
CA ASN A 73 4.84 -25.49 17.23
C ASN A 73 6.11 -25.50 18.08
N LEU A 74 6.82 -24.38 18.19
CA LEU A 74 8.03 -24.26 19.01
C LEU A 74 7.72 -24.43 20.51
N GLN A 75 6.61 -23.87 21.00
CA GLN A 75 6.17 -24.08 22.39
C GLN A 75 5.88 -25.57 22.65
N THR A 76 5.23 -26.24 21.71
CA THR A 76 4.94 -27.68 21.80
C THR A 76 6.23 -28.50 21.83
N LEU A 77 7.18 -28.20 20.93
CA LEU A 77 8.50 -28.85 20.91
C LEU A 77 9.28 -28.62 22.21
N ARG A 78 9.23 -27.41 22.79
CA ARG A 78 9.84 -27.13 24.11
C ARG A 78 9.23 -28.00 25.20
N ARG A 79 7.90 -28.11 25.27
CA ARG A 79 7.22 -28.97 26.25
C ARG A 79 7.61 -30.44 26.08
N LEU A 80 7.65 -30.96 24.85
CA LEU A 80 8.07 -32.33 24.58
C LEU A 80 9.52 -32.59 25.00
N LYS A 81 10.43 -31.64 24.73
CA LYS A 81 11.82 -31.70 25.17
C LYS A 81 11.93 -31.74 26.70
N GLU A 82 11.17 -30.91 27.39
CA GLU A 82 11.14 -30.88 28.86
C GLU A 82 10.60 -32.18 29.46
N MET A 83 9.54 -32.75 28.86
CA MET A 83 9.00 -34.05 29.28
C MET A 83 10.03 -35.17 29.11
N LEU A 84 10.70 -35.21 27.97
CA LEU A 84 11.75 -36.20 27.70
C LEU A 84 12.91 -36.09 28.69
N ALA A 85 13.33 -34.87 29.02
CA ALA A 85 14.41 -34.62 29.99
C ALA A 85 14.03 -35.04 31.43
N ARG A 86 12.74 -35.19 31.73
CA ARG A 86 12.24 -35.62 33.05
C ARG A 86 12.04 -37.13 33.15
N VAL A 87 12.15 -37.89 32.07
CA VAL A 87 12.11 -39.36 32.12
C VAL A 87 13.40 -39.82 32.80
N PRO A 88 13.35 -40.38 34.02
CA PRO A 88 14.53 -40.94 34.63
C PRO A 88 14.95 -42.14 33.78
N THR A 89 16.22 -42.18 33.35
CA THR A 89 16.85 -43.41 32.89
C THR A 89 16.88 -44.36 34.08
N ALA A 90 15.80 -45.11 34.28
CA ALA A 90 15.74 -46.22 35.22
C ALA A 90 16.53 -47.38 34.64
N VAL A 91 17.85 -47.23 34.56
CA VAL A 91 18.76 -48.37 34.51
C VAL A 91 18.96 -48.79 35.95
N GLN A 92 18.14 -49.73 36.37
CA GLN A 92 18.27 -50.41 37.66
C GLN A 92 19.57 -51.24 37.59
N PRO A 93 20.60 -50.97 38.41
CA PRO A 93 21.73 -51.88 38.50
C PRO A 93 21.24 -53.17 39.16
N ALA A 94 21.34 -54.29 38.44
CA ALA A 94 21.07 -55.61 39.01
C ALA A 94 21.91 -55.81 40.28
N PRO A 95 21.32 -56.30 41.39
CA PRO A 95 22.10 -56.63 42.57
C PRO A 95 22.96 -57.85 42.26
N GLY A 96 24.20 -57.82 42.73
CA GLY A 96 25.29 -58.71 42.32
C GLY A 96 25.04 -60.21 42.45
N GLY A 97 25.82 -60.93 41.65
CA GLY A 97 26.11 -62.37 41.76
C GLY A 97 27.57 -62.58 41.40
#